data_AF-A0A4R4F9M7-F1
#
_entry.id   AF-A0A4R4F9M7-F1
#
_cell.length_a   1.000
_cell.length_b   1.000
_cell.length_c   1.000
_cell.angle_alpha   90.00
_cell.angle_beta   90.00
_cell.angle_gamma   90.00
#
_symmetry.space_group_name_H-M   'P 1'
#
loop_
_entity.id
_entity.type
_entity.pdbx_description
1 polymer ?
#
loop_
_entity_poly.entity_id
_entity_poly.type
_entity_poly.pdbx_seq_one_letter_code
_entity_poly.pdbx_strand_id
1 'polypeptide(L)'
;YQVKAIVEENDTYKSTETDWKEFTISKAMPTYEVPTNLTAIVGQTLADVTLPESFAWQDDTTTSVGSAGTNTFKVTYTPKDTTNYNTVTDIEVTLTVNPKMEELNAIPTINASDKTLTVGDTFNPLEGVTASDKEDGDLTKVIEVLENNVDTSKASVYEVTYKVTDSKGASSTKTITV
;
A
#
# COMPACT_ATOMS: atom_id res chain seq x y z
N TYR A 1 48.87 -1.14 17.61
CA TYR A 1 50.01 -0.67 16.80
C TYR A 1 50.99 0.03 17.72
N GLN A 2 52.29 -0.31 17.66
CA GLN A 2 53.33 0.43 18.38
C GLN A 2 53.93 1.44 17.39
N VAL A 3 53.88 2.73 17.70
CA VAL A 3 54.57 3.76 16.92
C VAL A 3 55.89 4.08 17.61
N LYS A 4 56.99 4.01 16.87
CA LYS A 4 58.32 4.43 17.32
C LYS A 4 58.56 5.84 16.79
N ALA A 5 58.45 6.84 17.65
CA ALA A 5 58.91 8.19 17.34
C ALA A 5 60.40 8.31 17.71
N ILE A 6 61.23 8.83 16.81
CA ILE A 6 62.64 9.17 17.07
C ILE A 6 62.72 10.69 16.95
N VAL A 7 63.08 11.36 18.04
CA VAL A 7 63.34 12.81 18.05
C VAL A 7 64.85 13.00 18.08
N GLU A 8 65.37 13.74 17.10
CA GLU A 8 66.79 14.10 17.06
C GLU A 8 67.08 15.19 18.09
N GLU A 9 68.19 15.03 18.82
CA GLU A 9 68.60 15.96 19.87
C GLU A 9 68.89 17.36 19.31
N ASN A 10 68.40 18.38 20.00
CA ASN A 10 68.70 19.78 19.71
C ASN A 10 68.62 20.63 20.99
N ASP A 11 68.89 21.93 20.91
CA ASP A 11 68.89 22.84 22.07
C ASP A 11 67.55 22.86 22.85
N THR A 12 66.46 22.41 22.23
CA THR A 12 65.10 22.34 22.82
C THR A 12 64.76 20.96 23.39
N TYR A 13 65.37 19.87 22.90
CA TYR A 13 65.10 18.49 23.31
C TYR A 13 66.41 17.75 23.61
N LYS A 14 66.76 17.63 24.89
CA LYS A 14 67.96 16.90 25.34
C LYS A 14 67.69 15.40 25.38
N SER A 15 68.66 14.60 24.93
CA SER A 15 68.57 13.15 24.67
C SER A 15 68.25 12.23 25.88
N THR A 16 67.87 12.79 27.04
CA THR A 16 67.60 12.04 28.28
C THR A 16 66.12 11.97 28.68
N GLU A 17 65.22 12.66 27.97
CA GLU A 17 63.78 12.64 28.29
C GLU A 17 63.10 11.45 27.60
N THR A 18 62.97 10.33 28.32
CA THR A 18 62.33 9.09 27.84
C THR A 18 60.90 8.95 28.38
N ASP A 19 60.13 10.03 28.34
CA ASP A 19 58.71 9.99 28.72
C ASP A 19 57.88 9.44 27.57
N TRP A 20 57.09 8.41 27.87
CA TRP A 20 56.14 7.85 26.92
C TRP A 20 55.06 8.88 26.63
N LYS A 21 54.97 9.31 25.38
CA LYS A 21 53.86 10.14 24.92
C LYS A 21 52.78 9.25 24.33
N GLU A 22 51.66 9.18 25.02
CA GLU A 22 50.47 8.52 24.49
C GLU A 22 49.98 9.28 23.26
N PHE A 23 49.56 8.54 22.25
CA PHE A 23 48.81 9.06 21.11
C PHE A 23 47.62 8.12 20.85
N THR A 24 46.50 8.71 20.46
CA THR A 24 45.29 7.96 20.15
C THR A 24 45.00 8.09 18.66
N ILE A 25 44.74 6.96 18.00
CA ILE A 25 44.17 6.96 16.66
C ILE A 25 42.66 6.88 16.83
N SER A 26 41.99 7.99 16.54
CA SER A 26 40.53 8.03 16.51
C SER A 26 39.99 7.28 15.29
N LYS A 27 38.79 6.71 15.42
CA LYS A 27 38.06 6.13 14.28
C LYS A 27 37.80 7.18 13.21
N ALA A 28 37.87 6.76 11.95
CA ALA A 28 37.53 7.59 10.81
C ALA A 28 36.00 7.71 10.63
N MET A 29 35.55 8.73 9.91
CA MET A 29 34.18 8.77 9.40
C MET A 29 34.08 7.89 8.14
N PRO A 30 33.09 6.99 8.04
CA PRO A 30 32.91 6.19 6.84
C PRO A 30 32.37 7.02 5.68
N THR A 31 32.49 6.49 4.46
CA THR A 31 31.77 6.98 3.28
C THR A 31 30.60 6.04 3.00
N TYR A 32 29.43 6.59 2.73
CA TYR A 32 28.21 5.85 2.42
C TYR A 32 27.31 6.67 1.49
N GLU A 33 26.41 5.99 0.79
CA GLU A 33 25.37 6.61 -0.03
C GLU A 33 24.05 6.61 0.72
N VAL A 34 23.36 7.76 0.76
CA VAL A 34 22.05 7.87 1.41
C VAL A 34 21.02 7.06 0.61
N PRO A 35 20.21 6.21 1.26
CA PRO A 35 19.15 5.47 0.57
C PRO A 35 18.20 6.41 -0.20
N THR A 36 17.87 6.05 -1.43
CA THR A 36 16.96 6.79 -2.31
C THR A 36 15.88 5.88 -2.87
N ASN A 37 14.82 6.46 -3.45
CA ASN A 37 13.70 5.73 -4.05
C ASN A 37 12.98 4.76 -3.08
N LEU A 38 13.01 5.08 -1.79
CA LEU A 38 12.21 4.36 -0.80
C LEU A 38 10.73 4.67 -1.06
N THR A 39 9.90 3.64 -1.08
CA THR A 39 8.45 3.79 -1.28
C THR A 39 7.67 2.99 -0.24
N ALA A 40 6.48 3.47 0.07
CA ALA A 40 5.52 2.79 0.94
C ALA A 40 4.09 3.09 0.48
N ILE A 41 3.11 2.44 1.09
CA ILE A 41 1.68 2.68 0.88
C ILE A 41 1.06 3.21 2.18
N VAL A 42 0.12 4.15 2.09
CA VAL A 42 -0.63 4.65 3.26
C VAL A 42 -1.18 3.49 4.10
N GLY A 43 -0.91 3.54 5.41
CA GLY A 43 -1.30 2.52 6.38
C GLY A 43 -0.19 1.50 6.70
N GLN A 44 0.90 1.48 5.94
CA GLN A 44 2.09 0.70 6.28
C GLN A 44 2.91 1.33 7.41
N THR A 45 3.88 0.56 7.89
CA THR A 45 4.84 0.94 8.92
C THR A 45 6.26 0.91 8.39
N LEU A 46 7.24 1.41 9.14
CA LEU A 46 8.65 1.35 8.77
C LEU A 46 9.16 -0.09 8.61
N ALA A 47 8.53 -1.08 9.25
CA ALA A 47 8.83 -2.51 9.06
C ALA A 47 8.57 -2.99 7.62
N ASP A 48 7.63 -2.36 6.92
CA ASP A 48 7.26 -2.71 5.54
C ASP A 48 8.23 -2.10 4.51
N VAL A 49 9.10 -1.18 4.93
CA VAL A 49 10.06 -0.49 4.07
C VAL A 49 11.44 -1.14 4.22
N THR A 50 11.92 -1.76 3.14
CA THR A 50 13.24 -2.39 3.13
C THR A 50 14.36 -1.36 2.98
N LEU A 51 15.27 -1.32 3.95
CA LEU A 51 16.50 -0.55 3.89
C LEU A 51 17.67 -1.42 3.37
N PRO A 52 18.74 -0.80 2.82
CA PRO A 52 19.97 -1.53 2.53
C PRO A 52 20.62 -2.10 3.81
N GLU A 53 21.37 -3.20 3.70
CA GLU A 53 21.87 -4.02 4.83
C GLU A 53 22.59 -3.23 5.95
N SER A 54 23.32 -2.17 5.61
CA SER A 54 24.06 -1.35 6.58
C SER A 54 23.23 -0.24 7.23
N PHE A 55 21.94 -0.12 6.91
CA PHE A 55 21.04 0.89 7.45
C PHE A 55 19.97 0.27 8.34
N ALA A 56 19.64 0.99 9.42
CA ALA A 56 18.52 0.66 10.29
C ALA A 56 17.70 1.91 10.62
N TRP A 57 16.39 1.76 10.74
CA TRP A 57 15.51 2.82 11.25
C TRP A 57 15.90 3.21 12.68
N GLN A 58 15.86 4.51 13.00
CA GLN A 58 16.01 4.97 14.38
C GLN A 58 14.69 4.94 15.14
N ASP A 59 13.60 5.25 14.46
CA ASP A 59 12.26 5.11 15.02
C ASP A 59 11.86 3.64 15.11
N ASP A 60 10.92 3.33 16.01
CA ASP A 60 10.36 1.98 16.14
C ASP A 60 9.78 1.51 14.80
N THR A 61 10.03 0.26 14.42
CA THR A 61 9.60 -0.25 13.12
C THR A 61 8.08 -0.34 12.97
N THR A 62 7.32 -0.27 14.06
CA THR A 62 5.85 -0.17 14.05
C THR A 62 5.34 1.24 13.78
N THR A 63 6.23 2.23 13.69
CA THR A 63 5.88 3.62 13.35
C THR A 63 5.24 3.67 11.98
N SER A 64 4.10 4.36 11.89
CA SER A 64 3.40 4.60 10.63
C SER A 64 4.25 5.42 9.65
N VAL A 65 4.20 5.06 8.37
CA VAL A 65 4.85 5.84 7.30
C VAL A 65 4.18 7.19 7.02
N GLY A 66 2.99 7.42 7.61
CA GLY A 66 2.26 8.68 7.51
C GLY A 66 1.31 8.77 6.31
N SER A 67 0.88 10.00 6.03
CA SER A 67 -0.02 10.33 4.92
C SER A 67 0.69 10.21 3.56
N ALA A 68 -0.10 10.12 2.48
CA ALA A 68 0.44 10.14 1.13
C ALA A 68 1.24 11.42 0.85
N GLY A 69 2.34 11.28 0.10
CA GLY A 69 3.29 12.36 -0.16
C GLY A 69 4.73 11.96 0.16
N THR A 70 5.59 12.94 0.41
CA THR A 70 6.97 12.69 0.83
C THR A 70 7.09 12.92 2.33
N ASN A 71 7.51 11.90 3.06
CA ASN A 71 7.79 11.97 4.49
C ASN A 71 9.30 11.76 4.71
N THR A 72 9.83 12.34 5.79
CA THR A 72 11.24 12.23 6.15
C THR A 72 11.39 11.43 7.43
N PHE A 73 12.34 10.50 7.44
CA PHE A 73 12.66 9.64 8.58
C PHE A 73 14.17 9.61 8.80
N LYS A 74 14.59 9.13 9.98
CA LYS A 74 16.00 9.02 10.34
C LYS A 74 16.48 7.58 10.36
N VAL A 75 17.66 7.35 9.81
CA VAL A 75 18.34 6.05 9.81
C VAL A 75 19.72 6.14 10.44
N THR A 76 20.23 5.00 10.87
CA THR A 76 21.59 4.81 11.34
C THR A 76 22.35 3.97 10.32
N TYR A 77 23.53 4.45 9.89
CA TYR A 77 24.46 3.70 9.07
C TYR A 77 25.53 3.03 9.94
N THR A 78 25.62 1.71 9.87
CA THR A 78 26.66 0.92 10.55
C THR A 78 27.64 0.35 9.53
N PRO A 79 28.88 0.86 9.45
CA PRO A 79 29.89 0.31 8.55
C PRO A 79 30.24 -1.12 8.96
N LYS A 80 30.60 -1.96 7.98
CA LYS A 80 31.05 -3.34 8.25
C LYS A 80 32.28 -3.41 9.16
N ASP A 81 33.18 -2.45 9.05
CA ASP A 81 34.35 -2.31 9.92
C ASP A 81 34.09 -1.26 11.01
N THR A 82 33.47 -1.70 12.10
CA THR A 82 33.20 -0.86 13.27
C THR A 82 34.42 -0.65 14.15
N THR A 83 35.56 -1.28 13.86
CA THR A 83 36.81 -1.07 14.59
C THR A 83 37.47 0.22 14.14
N ASN A 84 37.48 0.46 12.83
CA ASN A 84 38.14 1.62 12.23
C ASN A 84 37.20 2.78 11.90
N TYR A 85 35.88 2.53 11.76
CA TYR A 85 34.92 3.56 11.38
C TYR A 85 33.83 3.80 12.42
N ASN A 86 33.41 5.06 12.52
CA ASN A 86 32.29 5.47 13.35
C ASN A 86 30.94 5.07 12.71
N THR A 87 29.98 4.68 13.53
CA THR A 87 28.56 4.63 13.16
C THR A 87 28.05 6.05 12.96
N VAL A 88 27.20 6.27 11.95
CA VAL A 88 26.63 7.59 11.65
C VAL A 88 25.13 7.56 11.89
N THR A 89 24.65 8.42 12.78
CA THR A 89 23.23 8.58 13.14
C THR A 89 22.65 9.83 12.50
N ASP A 90 21.37 10.06 12.74
CA ASP A 90 20.58 11.21 12.28
C ASP A 90 20.62 11.47 10.76
N ILE A 91 20.85 10.42 9.96
CA ILE A 91 20.81 10.51 8.50
C ILE A 91 19.34 10.60 8.08
N GLU A 92 18.96 11.71 7.48
CA GLU A 92 17.61 11.91 6.94
C GLU A 92 17.46 11.19 5.60
N VAL A 93 16.39 10.41 5.48
CA VAL A 93 15.95 9.76 4.23
C VAL A 93 14.54 10.18 3.91
N THR A 94 14.24 10.33 2.62
CA THR A 94 12.89 10.61 2.14
C THR A 94 12.20 9.32 1.70
N LEU A 95 10.94 9.19 2.10
CA LEU A 95 10.06 8.08 1.78
C LEU A 95 8.88 8.61 0.99
N THR A 96 8.67 8.12 -0.23
CA THR A 96 7.47 8.44 -1.02
C THR A 96 6.35 7.49 -0.63
N VAL A 97 5.35 8.01 0.07
CA VAL A 97 4.15 7.27 0.48
C VAL A 97 3.08 7.45 -0.58
N ASN A 98 2.74 6.34 -1.24
CA ASN A 98 1.70 6.30 -2.24
C ASN A 98 0.34 6.09 -1.58
N PRO A 99 -0.74 6.70 -2.12
CA PRO A 99 -2.09 6.37 -1.70
C PRO A 99 -2.37 4.87 -1.82
N LYS A 100 -3.14 4.33 -0.88
CA LYS A 100 -3.69 2.98 -1.02
C LYS A 100 -4.75 3.01 -2.12
N MET A 101 -4.60 2.17 -3.15
CA MET A 101 -5.62 2.02 -4.17
C MET A 101 -6.77 1.18 -3.60
N GLU A 102 -7.99 1.70 -3.70
CA GLU A 102 -9.22 0.98 -3.37
C GLU A 102 -9.93 0.63 -4.67
N GLU A 103 -10.48 -0.58 -4.76
CA GLU A 103 -11.28 -0.97 -5.91
C GLU A 103 -12.63 -0.23 -5.88
N LEU A 104 -12.93 0.47 -6.97
CA LEU A 104 -14.24 1.10 -7.13
C LEU A 104 -15.30 0.01 -7.28
N ASN A 105 -16.41 0.17 -6.54
CA ASN A 105 -17.56 -0.71 -6.67
C ASN A 105 -18.21 -0.57 -8.05
N ALA A 106 -18.38 -1.67 -8.77
CA ALA A 106 -19.12 -1.70 -10.01
C ALA A 106 -20.63 -1.55 -9.75
N ILE A 107 -21.38 -1.27 -10.80
CA ILE A 107 -22.84 -1.30 -10.76
C ILE A 107 -23.27 -2.70 -11.23
N PRO A 108 -24.18 -3.38 -10.51
CA PRO A 108 -24.62 -4.71 -10.90
C PRO A 108 -25.39 -4.70 -12.24
N THR A 109 -25.29 -5.80 -12.99
CA THR A 109 -25.96 -5.95 -14.29
C THR A 109 -27.12 -6.92 -14.21
N ILE A 110 -28.30 -6.53 -14.72
CA ILE A 110 -29.48 -7.40 -14.85
C ILE A 110 -29.59 -7.91 -16.29
N ASN A 111 -29.62 -9.23 -16.44
CA ASN A 111 -29.90 -9.91 -17.69
C ASN A 111 -31.34 -10.43 -17.67
N ALA A 112 -32.22 -9.65 -18.29
CA ALA A 112 -33.60 -10.00 -18.59
C ALA A 112 -33.88 -9.66 -20.06
N SER A 113 -34.79 -10.40 -20.69
CA SER A 113 -35.24 -10.17 -22.07
C SER A 113 -36.75 -10.03 -22.09
N ASP A 114 -37.24 -9.30 -23.10
CA ASP A 114 -38.66 -9.21 -23.39
C ASP A 114 -39.26 -10.60 -23.60
N LYS A 115 -40.53 -10.75 -23.24
CA LYS A 115 -41.27 -12.00 -23.36
C LYS A 115 -42.46 -11.79 -24.28
N THR A 116 -42.96 -12.89 -24.84
CA THR A 116 -44.19 -12.89 -25.62
C THR A 116 -45.01 -14.08 -25.16
N LEU A 117 -46.23 -13.81 -24.73
CA LEU A 117 -47.16 -14.81 -24.20
C LEU A 117 -48.42 -14.86 -25.06
N THR A 118 -49.08 -16.01 -25.06
CA THR A 118 -50.44 -16.14 -25.57
C THR A 118 -51.45 -15.94 -24.45
N VAL A 119 -52.66 -15.50 -24.81
CA VAL A 119 -53.72 -15.24 -23.83
C VAL A 119 -54.05 -16.52 -23.07
N GLY A 120 -53.96 -16.46 -21.75
CA GLY A 120 -54.19 -17.58 -20.84
C GLY A 120 -52.92 -18.30 -20.36
N ASP A 121 -51.74 -17.94 -20.88
CA ASP A 121 -50.48 -18.50 -20.39
C ASP A 121 -50.19 -18.12 -18.94
N THR A 122 -49.45 -18.98 -18.24
CA THR A 122 -48.90 -18.67 -16.91
C THR A 122 -47.66 -17.80 -17.05
N PHE A 123 -47.51 -16.80 -16.18
CA PHE A 123 -46.36 -15.89 -16.19
C PHE A 123 -45.60 -15.92 -14.85
N ASN A 124 -44.31 -16.29 -14.90
CA ASN A 124 -43.38 -16.09 -13.79
C ASN A 124 -42.43 -14.92 -14.10
N PRO A 125 -42.51 -13.80 -13.35
CA PRO A 125 -41.71 -12.60 -13.63
C PRO A 125 -40.21 -12.83 -13.47
N LEU A 126 -39.76 -13.77 -12.64
CA LEU A 126 -38.33 -14.04 -12.41
C LEU A 126 -37.77 -15.16 -13.29
N GLU A 127 -38.60 -15.82 -14.10
CA GLU A 127 -38.13 -16.90 -14.95
C GLU A 127 -37.15 -16.38 -16.01
N GLY A 128 -35.94 -16.94 -16.02
CA GLY A 128 -34.87 -16.54 -16.95
C GLY A 128 -34.20 -15.19 -16.64
N VAL A 129 -34.59 -14.52 -15.54
CA VAL A 129 -33.96 -13.28 -15.09
C VAL A 129 -32.75 -13.61 -14.22
N THR A 130 -31.60 -13.05 -14.57
CA THR A 130 -30.36 -13.22 -13.79
C THR A 130 -29.72 -11.86 -13.52
N ALA A 131 -28.88 -11.79 -12.49
CA ALA A 131 -28.11 -10.59 -12.19
C ALA A 131 -26.72 -10.97 -11.70
N SER A 132 -25.72 -10.18 -12.06
CA SER A 132 -24.35 -10.39 -11.63
C SER A 132 -23.62 -9.07 -11.45
N ASP A 133 -22.68 -9.06 -10.52
CA ASP A 133 -21.75 -7.96 -10.29
C ASP A 133 -20.30 -8.46 -10.35
N LYS A 134 -19.36 -7.56 -10.66
CA LYS A 134 -17.94 -7.89 -10.81
C LYS A 134 -17.28 -8.26 -9.48
N GLU A 135 -17.66 -7.59 -8.40
CA GLU A 135 -17.08 -7.81 -7.06
C GLU A 135 -17.91 -8.78 -6.21
N ASP A 136 -19.24 -8.79 -6.37
CA ASP A 136 -20.15 -9.64 -5.59
C ASP A 136 -20.54 -10.97 -6.26
N GLY A 137 -20.30 -11.13 -7.56
CA GLY A 137 -20.63 -12.36 -8.29
C GLY A 137 -22.12 -12.48 -8.64
N ASP A 138 -22.71 -13.66 -8.45
CA ASP A 138 -24.12 -13.92 -8.81
C ASP A 138 -25.10 -13.33 -7.79
N LEU A 139 -25.90 -12.36 -8.25
CA LEU A 139 -26.91 -11.65 -7.48
C LEU A 139 -28.34 -12.05 -7.86
N THR A 140 -28.53 -13.13 -8.64
CA THR A 140 -29.84 -13.55 -9.15
C THR A 140 -30.88 -13.76 -8.04
N LYS A 141 -30.46 -14.22 -6.86
CA LYS A 141 -31.36 -14.48 -5.72
C LYS A 141 -31.88 -13.24 -5.01
N VAL A 142 -31.23 -12.09 -5.22
CA VAL A 142 -31.56 -10.82 -4.55
C VAL A 142 -32.21 -9.83 -5.51
N ILE A 143 -32.66 -10.28 -6.69
CA ILE A 143 -33.43 -9.47 -7.62
C ILE A 143 -34.82 -9.19 -7.01
N GLU A 144 -35.18 -7.92 -7.02
CA GLU A 144 -36.48 -7.41 -6.60
C GLU A 144 -37.32 -7.08 -7.84
N VAL A 145 -38.60 -7.47 -7.84
CA VAL A 145 -39.57 -7.00 -8.83
C VAL A 145 -40.23 -5.74 -8.28
N LEU A 146 -39.88 -4.58 -8.84
CA LEU A 146 -40.43 -3.29 -8.40
C LEU A 146 -41.84 -3.07 -8.94
N GLU A 147 -42.08 -3.45 -10.19
CA GLU A 147 -43.36 -3.30 -10.85
C GLU A 147 -43.66 -4.52 -11.73
N ASN A 148 -44.90 -5.00 -11.67
CA ASN A 148 -45.40 -6.08 -12.52
C ASN A 148 -46.91 -5.88 -12.71
N ASN A 149 -47.30 -5.40 -13.89
CA ASN A 149 -48.70 -5.13 -14.24
C ASN A 149 -49.27 -6.10 -15.28
N VAL A 150 -48.58 -7.22 -15.52
CA VAL A 150 -48.92 -8.20 -16.57
C VAL A 150 -50.27 -8.87 -16.28
N ASP A 151 -51.22 -8.73 -17.21
CA ASP A 151 -52.52 -9.41 -17.21
C ASP A 151 -52.60 -10.37 -18.41
N THR A 152 -52.32 -11.66 -18.18
CA THR A 152 -52.29 -12.67 -19.25
C THR A 152 -53.68 -13.03 -19.80
N SER A 153 -54.77 -12.49 -19.25
CA SER A 153 -56.13 -12.68 -19.79
C SER A 153 -56.47 -11.73 -20.94
N LYS A 154 -55.64 -10.70 -21.17
CA LYS A 154 -55.85 -9.67 -22.19
C LYS A 154 -54.61 -9.52 -23.06
N ALA A 155 -54.82 -9.50 -24.38
CA ALA A 155 -53.74 -9.20 -25.31
C ALA A 155 -53.40 -7.70 -25.24
N SER A 156 -52.25 -7.37 -24.66
CA SER A 156 -51.66 -6.03 -24.58
C SER A 156 -50.16 -6.15 -24.33
N VAL A 157 -49.43 -5.06 -24.48
CA VAL A 157 -48.03 -4.95 -24.01
C VAL A 157 -48.05 -4.50 -22.55
N TYR A 158 -47.38 -5.24 -21.70
CA TYR A 158 -47.21 -4.96 -20.28
C TYR A 158 -45.74 -4.74 -19.95
N GLU A 159 -45.46 -4.16 -18.78
CA GLU A 159 -44.10 -3.89 -18.34
C GLU A 159 -43.80 -4.55 -16.99
N VAL A 160 -42.57 -5.05 -16.86
CA VAL A 160 -42.03 -5.55 -15.60
C VAL A 160 -40.70 -4.89 -15.34
N THR A 161 -40.57 -4.24 -14.19
CA THR A 161 -39.35 -3.54 -13.78
C THR A 161 -38.67 -4.28 -12.64
N TYR A 162 -37.41 -4.65 -12.86
CA TYR A 162 -36.55 -5.30 -11.90
C TYR A 162 -35.55 -4.32 -11.31
N LYS A 163 -35.12 -4.59 -10.08
CA LYS A 163 -33.99 -3.92 -9.42
C LYS A 163 -33.09 -4.97 -8.80
N VAL A 164 -31.79 -4.70 -8.82
CA VAL A 164 -30.80 -5.43 -8.02
C VAL A 164 -29.89 -4.42 -7.32
N THR A 165 -29.51 -4.71 -6.08
CA THR A 165 -28.57 -3.90 -5.29
C THR A 165 -27.45 -4.81 -4.79
N ASP A 166 -26.20 -4.39 -4.94
CA ASP A 166 -25.04 -5.13 -4.46
C ASP A 166 -24.75 -4.91 -2.97
N SER A 167 -23.71 -5.56 -2.42
CA SER A 167 -23.39 -5.49 -0.99
C SER A 167 -22.85 -4.12 -0.54
N LYS A 168 -22.31 -3.31 -1.47
CA LYS A 168 -21.79 -1.96 -1.21
C LYS A 168 -22.82 -0.86 -1.54
N GLY A 169 -24.03 -1.25 -1.95
CA GLY A 169 -25.19 -0.38 -2.13
C GLY A 169 -25.37 0.20 -3.54
N ALA A 170 -24.53 -0.15 -4.53
CA ALA A 170 -24.84 0.26 -5.91
C ALA A 170 -25.99 -0.58 -6.46
N SER A 171 -26.82 0.03 -7.32
CA SER A 171 -28.03 -0.60 -7.82
C SER A 171 -28.27 -0.31 -9.28
N SER A 172 -28.99 -1.22 -9.92
CA SER A 172 -29.39 -1.12 -11.32
C SER A 172 -30.85 -1.52 -11.46
N THR A 173 -31.52 -0.95 -12.45
CA THR A 173 -32.89 -1.29 -12.81
C THR A 173 -32.96 -1.71 -14.28
N LYS A 174 -33.87 -2.63 -14.58
CA LYS A 174 -34.16 -3.03 -15.95
C LYS A 174 -35.65 -3.29 -16.11
N THR A 175 -36.22 -2.68 -17.14
CA THR A 175 -37.60 -2.91 -17.55
C THR A 175 -37.62 -3.81 -18.78
N ILE A 176 -38.50 -4.80 -18.79
CA ILE A 176 -38.82 -5.61 -19.96
C ILE A 176 -40.29 -5.44 -20.32
N THR A 177 -40.61 -5.73 -21.58
CA THR A 177 -41.96 -5.86 -22.07
C THR A 177 -42.41 -7.32 -22.12
N VAL A 178 -43.70 -7.55 -21.88
CA VAL A 178 -44.34 -8.88 -21.88
C VAL A 178 -45.62 -8.84 -22.68
#